data_AF-A0A376RAK9-F1
#
_entry.id   AF-A0A376RAK9-F1
#
_cell.length_a   1.000
_cell.length_b   1.000
_cell.length_c   1.000
_cell.angle_alpha   90.00
_cell.angle_beta   90.00
_cell.angle_gamma   90.00
#
_symmetry.space_group_name_H-M   'P 1'
#
loop_
_entity.id
_entity.type
_entity.pdbx_description
1 polymer ?
#
loop_
_entity_poly.entity_id
_entity_poly.type
_entity_poly.pdbx_seq_one_letter_code
_entity_poly.pdbx_strand_id
1 'polypeptide(L)'
;MYNFSEDKSGKTSGAEVIHKLFGLKFKDVIYDWNNAQPCDAAVATIWYSAPFVAALPFDCKRLYFVQDFEAYFNPVGDAYLMAENSYCYGLKPITIGRWLRYKLQNDFAVESYHFEFGANHNIYKRVPTIQKKKRFALSISQINRDVVRVLVLRL
;
A
#
# COMPACT_ATOMS: atom_id res chain seq x y z
N MET A 1 -7.11 -22.25 -4.44
CA MET A 1 -7.86 -21.01 -4.78
C MET A 1 -8.43 -20.48 -3.48
N TYR A 2 -7.85 -19.42 -2.90
CA TYR A 2 -8.44 -18.79 -1.72
C TYR A 2 -9.73 -18.12 -2.16
N ASN A 3 -10.87 -18.66 -1.72
CA ASN A 3 -12.16 -18.01 -1.86
C ASN A 3 -12.16 -16.83 -0.90
N PHE A 4 -11.82 -15.64 -1.39
CA PHE A 4 -12.16 -14.42 -0.69
C PHE A 4 -13.69 -14.39 -0.62
N SER A 5 -14.20 -14.64 0.58
CA SER A 5 -15.60 -14.40 0.90
C SER A 5 -15.85 -12.91 0.70
N GLU A 6 -16.35 -12.57 -0.49
CA GLU A 6 -17.04 -11.32 -0.69
C GLU A 6 -18.05 -11.17 0.43
N ASP A 7 -18.10 -9.99 1.01
CA ASP A 7 -19.16 -9.66 1.94
C ASP A 7 -20.48 -9.65 1.15
N LYS A 8 -21.12 -10.81 1.08
CA LYS A 8 -22.46 -10.99 0.48
C LYS A 8 -23.55 -10.32 1.33
N SER A 9 -23.19 -9.61 2.41
CA SER A 9 -24.13 -8.79 3.17
C SER A 9 -24.40 -7.46 2.45
N GLY A 10 -25.24 -7.53 1.41
CA GLY A 10 -25.66 -6.37 0.62
C GLY A 10 -26.40 -5.31 1.43
N LYS A 11 -25.66 -4.40 2.09
CA LYS A 11 -26.25 -3.26 2.81
C LYS A 11 -25.54 -1.91 2.67
N THR A 12 -24.40 -1.81 1.97
CA THR A 12 -23.72 -0.52 1.77
C THR A 12 -23.19 -0.44 0.34
N SER A 13 -23.51 0.61 -0.41
CA SER A 13 -22.93 0.82 -1.74
C SER A 13 -21.41 1.02 -1.61
N GLY A 14 -20.59 0.43 -2.49
CA GLY A 14 -19.13 0.60 -2.45
C GLY A 14 -18.71 2.08 -2.42
N ALA A 15 -19.50 2.95 -3.05
CA ALA A 15 -19.31 4.41 -3.00
C ALA A 15 -19.47 5.00 -1.59
N GLU A 16 -20.42 4.50 -0.80
CA GLU A 16 -20.64 4.94 0.59
C GLU A 16 -19.49 4.50 1.49
N VAL A 17 -18.97 3.29 1.30
CA VAL A 17 -17.79 2.79 2.03
C VAL A 17 -16.57 3.67 1.75
N ILE A 18 -16.31 3.96 0.47
CA ILE A 18 -15.20 4.82 0.07
C ILE A 18 -15.36 6.23 0.63
N HIS A 19 -16.57 6.80 0.57
CA HIS A 19 -16.83 8.12 1.11
C HIS A 19 -16.63 8.18 2.62
N LYS A 20 -17.08 7.16 3.36
CA LYS A 20 -16.90 7.08 4.81
C LYS A 20 -15.44 6.93 5.22
N LEU A 21 -14.65 6.12 4.51
CA LEU A 21 -13.26 5.84 4.85
C LEU A 21 -12.30 6.94 4.40
N PHE A 22 -12.52 7.50 3.22
CA PHE A 22 -11.56 8.40 2.57
C PHE A 22 -12.09 9.82 2.36
N GLY A 23 -13.38 10.08 2.60
CA GLY A 23 -14.01 11.36 2.30
C GLY A 23 -14.18 11.64 0.80
N LEU A 24 -13.80 10.69 -0.06
CA LEU A 24 -13.81 10.85 -1.51
C LEU A 24 -15.15 10.42 -2.11
N LYS A 25 -15.57 11.08 -3.19
CA LYS A 25 -16.75 10.70 -3.97
C LYS A 25 -16.32 10.35 -5.38
N PHE A 26 -16.67 9.15 -5.81
CA PHE A 26 -16.42 8.67 -7.16
C PHE A 26 -17.74 8.55 -7.90
N LYS A 27 -17.72 8.90 -9.20
CA LYS A 27 -18.90 8.82 -10.06
C LYS A 27 -19.33 7.37 -10.28
N ASP A 28 -18.36 6.52 -10.60
CA ASP A 28 -18.56 5.11 -10.92
C ASP A 28 -17.74 4.28 -9.92
N VAL A 29 -18.43 3.47 -9.13
CA VAL A 29 -17.81 2.53 -8.19
C VAL A 29 -18.35 1.14 -8.48
N ILE A 30 -17.46 0.27 -8.93
CA ILE A 30 -17.78 -1.12 -9.19
C ILE A 30 -17.25 -1.94 -8.03
N TYR A 31 -18.14 -2.68 -7.41
CA TYR A 31 -17.84 -3.67 -6.39
C TYR A 31 -17.90 -5.04 -7.07
N ASP A 32 -17.00 -5.96 -6.70
CA ASP A 32 -16.73 -7.25 -7.37
C ASP A 32 -15.79 -7.16 -8.60
N TRP A 33 -14.82 -8.07 -8.62
CA TRP A 33 -13.84 -8.28 -9.70
C TRP A 33 -14.49 -8.81 -10.98
N ASN A 34 -15.56 -9.61 -10.88
CA ASN A 34 -16.24 -10.18 -12.03
C ASN A 34 -16.92 -9.10 -12.90
N ASN A 35 -17.20 -7.94 -12.31
CA ASN A 35 -17.82 -6.82 -12.99
C ASN A 35 -16.80 -5.79 -13.50
N ALA A 36 -15.50 -6.12 -13.47
CA ALA A 36 -14.45 -5.24 -13.97
C ALA A 36 -14.74 -4.79 -15.41
N GLN A 37 -14.70 -3.48 -15.64
CA GLN A 37 -14.97 -2.87 -16.94
C GLN A 37 -13.65 -2.44 -17.59
N PRO A 38 -13.60 -2.36 -18.93
CA PRO A 38 -12.46 -1.80 -19.65
C PRO A 38 -12.02 -0.44 -19.09
N CYS A 39 -10.72 -0.26 -18.93
CA CYS A 39 -10.12 0.96 -18.38
C CYS A 39 -8.74 1.22 -18.97
N ASP A 40 -8.24 2.45 -18.84
CA ASP A 40 -6.90 2.80 -19.33
C ASP A 40 -5.79 2.19 -18.48
N ALA A 41 -6.05 2.04 -17.17
CA ALA A 41 -5.10 1.52 -16.20
C ALA A 41 -5.81 0.82 -15.04
N ALA A 42 -5.22 -0.29 -14.60
CA ALA A 42 -5.63 -1.03 -13.42
C ALA A 42 -4.46 -1.12 -12.44
N VAL A 43 -4.72 -0.85 -11.16
CA VAL A 43 -3.69 -0.73 -10.13
C VAL A 43 -3.98 -1.72 -9.01
N ALA A 44 -3.09 -2.69 -8.82
CA ALA A 44 -3.06 -3.51 -7.62
C ALA A 44 -2.47 -2.70 -6.45
N THR A 45 -2.98 -2.89 -5.24
CA THR A 45 -2.51 -2.16 -4.03
C THR A 45 -2.19 -3.07 -2.86
N ILE A 46 -2.48 -4.36 -3.01
CA ILE A 46 -2.21 -5.45 -2.05
C ILE A 46 -1.88 -6.72 -2.81
N TRP A 47 -1.04 -7.60 -2.26
CA TRP A 47 -0.41 -8.73 -2.95
C TRP A 47 -1.42 -9.67 -3.60
N TYR A 48 -2.56 -9.91 -2.94
CA TYR A 48 -3.59 -10.80 -3.48
C TYR A 48 -4.40 -10.16 -4.60
N SER A 49 -4.35 -8.82 -4.78
CA SER A 49 -4.98 -8.13 -5.91
C SER A 49 -4.16 -8.20 -7.20
N ALA A 50 -2.85 -8.40 -7.11
CA ALA A 50 -1.93 -8.49 -8.24
C ALA A 50 -2.33 -9.56 -9.28
N PRO A 51 -2.63 -10.82 -8.91
CA PRO A 51 -3.04 -11.83 -9.89
C PRO A 51 -4.35 -11.48 -10.59
N PHE A 52 -5.29 -10.79 -9.93
CA PHE A 52 -6.54 -10.37 -10.56
C PHE A 52 -6.31 -9.29 -11.61
N VAL A 53 -5.49 -8.28 -11.29
CA VAL A 53 -5.13 -7.22 -12.25
C VAL A 53 -4.35 -7.80 -13.43
N ALA A 54 -3.48 -8.77 -13.18
CA ALA A 54 -2.75 -9.49 -14.23
C ALA A 54 -3.70 -10.24 -15.18
N ALA A 55 -4.78 -10.83 -14.64
CA ALA A 55 -5.74 -11.64 -15.38
C ALA A 55 -6.89 -10.86 -16.05
N LEU A 56 -6.91 -9.52 -15.97
CA LEU A 56 -7.98 -8.72 -16.60
C LEU A 56 -8.08 -9.01 -18.11
N PRO A 57 -9.30 -9.26 -18.65
CA PRO A 57 -9.51 -9.75 -20.01
C PRO A 57 -9.45 -8.66 -21.08
N PHE A 58 -9.21 -7.41 -20.70
CA PHE A 58 -9.14 -6.26 -21.60
C PHE A 58 -7.74 -5.62 -21.58
N ASP A 59 -7.42 -4.91 -22.65
CA ASP A 59 -6.16 -4.18 -22.73
C ASP A 59 -6.18 -2.96 -21.81
N CYS A 60 -5.17 -2.86 -20.94
CA CYS A 60 -5.00 -1.76 -20.00
C CYS A 60 -3.57 -1.74 -19.47
N LYS A 61 -3.13 -0.59 -18.95
CA LYS A 61 -1.88 -0.48 -18.21
C LYS A 61 -2.03 -1.19 -16.86
N ARG A 62 -1.31 -2.29 -16.67
CA ARG A 62 -1.32 -3.06 -15.42
C ARG A 62 -0.21 -2.57 -14.51
N LEU A 63 -0.60 -1.95 -13.39
CA LEU A 63 0.30 -1.33 -12.42
C LEU A 63 0.17 -2.02 -11.06
N TYR A 64 1.24 -1.99 -10.27
CA TYR A 64 1.21 -2.44 -8.88
C TYR A 64 1.81 -1.36 -7.97
N PHE A 65 0.99 -0.76 -7.12
CA PHE A 65 1.42 0.14 -6.07
C PHE A 65 1.93 -0.65 -4.86
N VAL A 66 3.26 -0.78 -4.74
CA VAL A 66 3.92 -1.58 -3.71
C VAL A 66 4.29 -0.70 -2.52
N GLN A 67 3.57 -0.90 -1.42
CA GLN A 67 3.66 -0.05 -0.22
C GLN A 67 4.78 -0.48 0.72
N ASP A 68 4.95 -1.79 0.83
CA ASP A 68 5.92 -2.48 1.67
C ASP A 68 6.26 -3.82 1.01
N PHE A 69 7.25 -4.53 1.56
CA PHE A 69 7.53 -5.89 1.11
C PHE A 69 6.55 -6.86 1.79
N GLU A 70 5.36 -7.02 1.19
CA GLU A 70 4.19 -7.67 1.78
C GLU A 70 4.39 -9.14 2.16
N ALA A 71 5.38 -9.83 1.59
CA ALA A 71 5.76 -11.18 2.00
C ALA A 71 6.18 -11.23 3.47
N TYR A 72 6.86 -10.21 3.98
CA TYR A 72 7.28 -10.14 5.39
C TYR A 72 6.13 -10.00 6.39
N PHE A 73 4.89 -9.79 5.92
CA PHE A 73 3.71 -9.79 6.79
C PHE A 73 3.25 -11.20 7.16
N ASN A 74 3.78 -12.23 6.48
CA ASN A 74 3.39 -13.61 6.68
C ASN A 74 4.61 -14.42 7.16
N PRO A 75 4.41 -15.41 8.05
CA PRO A 75 5.42 -16.44 8.28
C PRO A 75 5.79 -17.14 6.97
N VAL A 76 7.02 -17.65 6.89
CA VAL A 76 7.49 -18.42 5.73
C VAL A 76 6.56 -19.61 5.49
N GLY A 77 5.93 -19.64 4.32
CA GLY A 77 4.90 -20.59 3.94
C GLY A 77 4.16 -20.13 2.68
N ASP A 78 2.98 -20.70 2.42
CA ASP A 78 2.23 -20.44 1.18
C ASP A 78 1.92 -18.96 0.97
N ALA A 79 1.42 -18.27 1.99
CA ALA A 79 1.08 -16.84 1.88
C ALA A 79 2.33 -15.97 1.61
N TYR A 80 3.48 -16.33 2.19
CA TYR A 80 4.76 -15.66 1.92
C TYR A 80 5.17 -15.85 0.45
N LEU A 81 5.14 -17.09 -0.05
CA LEU A 81 5.50 -17.39 -1.44
C LEU A 81 4.53 -16.76 -2.45
N MET A 82 3.23 -16.72 -2.13
CA MET A 82 2.22 -16.05 -2.95
C MET A 82 2.44 -14.54 -2.99
N ALA A 83 2.79 -13.93 -1.85
CA ALA A 83 3.10 -12.51 -1.79
C ALA A 83 4.41 -12.17 -2.52
N GLU A 84 5.44 -13.01 -2.47
CA GLU A 84 6.64 -12.84 -3.30
C GLU A 84 6.34 -12.97 -4.80
N ASN A 85 5.58 -14.00 -5.19
CA ASN A 85 5.17 -14.19 -6.58
C ASN A 85 4.30 -13.05 -7.10
N SER A 86 3.65 -12.28 -6.22
CA SER A 86 2.83 -11.14 -6.62
C SER A 86 3.60 -10.07 -7.41
N TYR A 87 4.91 -9.93 -7.16
CA TYR A 87 5.78 -8.99 -7.87
C TYR A 87 6.13 -9.47 -9.29
N CYS A 88 5.94 -10.75 -9.59
CA CYS A 88 6.36 -11.40 -10.83
C CYS A 88 5.22 -11.57 -11.86
N TYR A 89 4.00 -11.10 -11.58
CA TYR A 89 2.86 -11.19 -12.50
C TYR A 89 2.91 -10.21 -13.70
N GLY A 90 4.07 -9.59 -13.97
CA GLY A 90 4.24 -8.69 -15.12
C GLY A 90 3.56 -7.32 -14.99
N LEU A 91 3.04 -6.96 -13.80
CA LEU A 91 2.60 -5.60 -13.52
C LEU A 91 3.81 -4.67 -13.44
N LYS A 92 3.66 -3.41 -13.86
CA LYS A 92 4.70 -2.40 -13.68
C LYS A 92 4.62 -1.83 -12.24
N PRO A 93 5.62 -2.07 -11.37
CA PRO A 93 5.51 -1.62 -9.99
C PRO A 93 5.85 -0.13 -9.83
N ILE A 94 5.17 0.50 -8.89
CA ILE A 94 5.42 1.85 -8.38
C ILE A 94 5.59 1.71 -6.87
N THR A 95 6.81 1.87 -6.36
CA THR A 95 7.15 1.61 -4.97
C THR A 95 7.21 2.87 -4.11
N ILE A 96 6.95 2.72 -2.82
CA ILE A 96 7.28 3.78 -1.85
C ILE A 96 8.77 3.73 -1.53
N GLY A 97 9.46 4.82 -1.82
CA GLY A 97 10.88 4.95 -1.52
C GLY A 97 11.79 4.09 -2.40
N ARG A 98 13.08 4.41 -2.32
CA ARG A 98 14.14 3.80 -3.15
C ARG A 98 14.48 2.38 -2.73
N TRP A 99 14.32 2.05 -1.45
CA TRP A 99 14.68 0.74 -0.91
C TRP A 99 13.84 -0.38 -1.52
N LEU A 100 12.51 -0.20 -1.61
CA LEU A 100 11.65 -1.20 -2.24
C LEU A 100 11.99 -1.40 -3.72
N ARG A 101 12.24 -0.31 -4.46
CA ARG A 101 12.70 -0.39 -5.84
C ARG A 101 14.00 -1.20 -5.97
N TYR A 102 14.98 -0.91 -5.13
CA TYR A 102 16.24 -1.66 -5.09
C TYR A 102 16.01 -3.14 -4.79
N LYS A 103 15.17 -3.45 -3.80
CA LYS A 103 14.83 -4.81 -3.41
C LYS A 103 14.15 -5.59 -4.54
N LEU A 104 13.13 -5.01 -5.19
CA LEU A 104 12.45 -5.65 -6.31
C LEU A 104 13.39 -5.89 -7.50
N GLN A 105 14.29 -4.95 -7.76
CA GLN A 105 15.29 -5.10 -8.82
C GLN A 105 16.30 -6.21 -8.50
N ASN A 106 16.79 -6.28 -7.27
CA ASN A 106 17.84 -7.22 -6.88
C ASN A 106 17.32 -8.65 -6.68
N ASP A 107 16.15 -8.79 -6.05
CA ASP A 107 15.64 -10.09 -5.63
C ASP A 107 14.76 -10.74 -6.71
N PHE A 108 14.13 -9.94 -7.59
CA PHE A 108 13.16 -10.41 -8.57
C PHE A 108 13.47 -9.99 -10.02
N ALA A 109 14.54 -9.23 -10.26
CA ALA A 109 14.85 -8.62 -11.56
C ALA A 109 13.70 -7.76 -12.13
N VAL A 110 12.87 -7.18 -11.25
CA VAL A 110 11.71 -6.37 -11.65
C VAL A 110 12.07 -4.88 -11.64
N GLU A 111 12.01 -4.26 -12.81
CA GLU A 111 12.14 -2.81 -12.92
C GLU A 111 10.89 -2.09 -12.41
N SER A 112 11.09 -1.15 -11.50
CA SER A 112 10.03 -0.34 -10.92
C SER A 112 10.35 1.15 -10.88
N TYR A 113 9.29 1.95 -10.80
CA TYR A 113 9.34 3.37 -10.44
C TYR A 113 9.26 3.52 -8.93
N HIS A 114 9.67 4.67 -8.41
CA HIS A 114 9.50 5.01 -7.00
C HIS A 114 9.10 6.47 -6.85
N PHE A 115 8.45 6.78 -5.73
CA PHE A 115 8.28 8.14 -5.26
C PHE A 115 9.03 8.35 -3.94
N GLU A 116 9.39 9.59 -3.67
CA GLU A 116 10.03 9.97 -2.42
C GLU A 116 9.02 10.09 -1.29
N PHE A 117 9.47 9.81 -0.07
CA PHE A 117 8.66 10.07 1.11
C PHE A 117 8.40 11.56 1.25
N GLY A 118 7.13 11.95 1.25
CA GLY A 118 6.70 13.31 1.55
C GLY A 118 6.66 13.58 3.06
N ALA A 119 6.90 14.83 3.45
CA ALA A 119 6.67 15.30 4.82
C ALA A 119 5.54 16.33 4.82
N ASN A 120 4.66 16.28 5.83
CA ASN A 120 3.64 17.32 6.00
C ASN A 120 4.30 18.62 6.49
N HIS A 121 4.42 19.62 5.61
CA HIS A 121 5.09 20.90 5.92
C HIS A 121 4.32 21.78 6.93
N ASN A 122 3.04 21.50 7.20
CA ASN A 122 2.31 22.19 8.27
C ASN A 122 2.80 21.77 9.66
N ILE A 123 3.29 20.52 9.76
CA ILE A 123 3.82 19.91 10.99
C ILE A 123 5.34 20.04 11.03
N TYR A 124 6.01 19.56 9.98
CA TYR A 124 7.47 19.51 9.85
C TYR A 124 7.95 20.73 9.06
N LYS A 125 8.13 21.84 9.78
CA LYS A 125 8.74 23.07 9.25
C LYS A 125 9.98 23.45 10.04
N ARG A 126 10.94 24.06 9.34
CA ARG A 126 12.13 24.62 9.98
C ARG A 126 11.68 25.76 10.91
N VAL A 127 11.93 25.59 12.21
CA VAL A 127 11.75 26.67 13.19
C VAL A 127 13.09 27.40 13.32
N PRO A 128 13.16 28.71 13.02
CA PRO A 128 14.44 29.44 12.95
C PRO A 128 15.22 29.47 14.27
N THR A 129 14.52 29.41 15.40
CA THR A 129 15.06 29.73 16.73
C THR A 129 14.91 28.56 17.70
N ILE A 130 15.41 27.38 17.33
CA ILE A 130 15.42 26.21 18.25
C ILE A 130 16.73 26.16 19.02
N GLN A 131 16.66 26.27 20.35
CA GLN A 131 17.73 25.81 21.23
C GLN A 131 17.77 24.28 21.20
N LYS A 132 18.84 23.71 20.62
CA LYS A 132 19.08 22.25 20.67
C LYS A 132 19.28 21.84 22.13
N LYS A 133 18.29 21.18 22.72
CA LYS A 133 18.47 20.60 24.05
C LYS A 133 19.43 19.41 23.96
N LYS A 134 20.41 19.33 24.87
CA LYS A 134 21.39 18.24 24.91
C LYS A 134 20.75 17.01 25.58
N ARG A 135 20.81 15.87 24.88
CA ARG A 135 20.52 14.48 25.31
C ARG A 135 19.06 14.14 25.68
N PHE A 136 18.35 13.51 24.75
CA PHE A 136 17.05 12.87 24.97
C PHE A 136 17.04 11.52 24.26
N ALA A 137 16.37 10.54 24.85
CA ALA A 137 15.98 9.32 24.15
C ALA A 137 14.52 9.46 23.71
N LEU A 138 14.26 9.22 22.43
CA LEU A 138 12.94 9.21 21.84
C LEU A 138 12.56 7.78 21.48
N SER A 139 11.44 7.29 22.01
CA SER A 139 10.82 6.05 21.56
C SER A 139 9.48 6.37 20.90
N ILE A 140 9.26 5.80 19.72
CA ILE A 140 7.99 5.85 19.00
C ILE A 140 7.45 4.43 19.01
N SER A 141 6.25 4.24 19.55
CA SER A 141 5.62 2.93 19.64
C SER A 141 4.19 3.00 19.11
N GLN A 142 3.87 2.13 18.16
CA GLN A 142 2.49 1.91 17.72
C GLN A 142 1.81 0.96 18.70
N ILE A 143 0.76 1.42 19.38
CA ILE A 143 0.04 0.61 20.37
C ILE A 143 -1.15 -0.13 19.72
N ASN A 144 -1.85 0.56 18.84
CA ASN A 144 -2.90 0.02 17.98
C ASN A 144 -2.96 0.88 16.70
N ARG A 145 -3.82 0.54 15.72
CA ARG A 145 -3.84 1.23 14.40
C ARG A 145 -4.02 2.76 14.49
N ASP A 146 -4.66 3.26 15.53
CA ASP A 146 -5.01 4.68 15.66
C ASP A 146 -4.16 5.44 16.69
N VAL A 147 -3.34 4.74 17.48
CA VAL A 147 -2.59 5.32 18.60
C VAL A 147 -1.09 5.04 18.46
N VAL A 148 -0.36 6.12 18.17
CA VAL A 148 1.10 6.21 18.34
C VAL A 148 1.39 6.88 19.67
N ARG A 149 2.22 6.26 20.52
CA ARG A 149 2.81 6.94 21.68
C ARG A 149 4.25 7.32 21.41
N VAL A 150 4.56 8.56 21.80
CA VAL A 150 5.91 9.10 21.78
C VAL A 150 6.36 9.28 23.22
N LEU A 151 7.34 8.49 23.65
CA LEU A 151 7.97 8.64 24.95
C LEU A 151 9.26 9.43 24.78
N VAL A 152 9.38 10.53 25.52
CA VAL A 152 10.58 11.38 25.55
C VAL A 152 11.23 11.25 26.92
N LEU A 153 12.36 10.57 26.98
CA LEU A 153 13.19 10.49 28.19
C LEU A 153 14.30 11.52 28.12
N ARG A 154 14.49 12.28 29.19
CA ARG A 154 15.62 13.19 29.33
C ARG A 154 16.77 12.41 29.96
N LEU A 155 17.92 12.41 29.28
CA LEU A 155 19.13 11.71 29.71
C LEU A 155 20.07 12.64 30.48
#